data_AF-A0A535V015-F1
#
_entry.id   AF-A0A535V015-F1
#
_cell.length_a   1.000
_cell.length_b   1.000
_cell.length_c   1.000
_cell.angle_alpha   90.00
_cell.angle_beta   90.00
_cell.angle_gamma   90.00
#
_symmetry.space_group_name_H-M   'P 1'
#
loop_
_entity.id
_entity.type
_entity.pdbx_description
1 polymer ?
#
loop_
_entity_poly.entity_id
_entity_poly.type
_entity_poly.pdbx_seq_one_letter_code
_entity_poly.pdbx_strand_id
1 'polypeptide(L)'
;HYGTSMCTFAPTRTVARQVHYLKNWFEDHLPLLAFNKEGKPEGYVLLSRRREELRAYEVAANTWPAILALLHSQNTVHEGELASQTEVYWPLPLTDATYYQLADHLPMRSEIETYPDGGWMARMVSFPALVQSVLPLWQNRWQKHHIEWTGVLALVVDKERCTLELSPSRLRLVDRLSSEGQEVRFSQRGFTQLVFGFRPVSWAAIQAGQHVPDELVPILDVLFPYKQSWIAGSDYF
;
A
#
# COMPACT_ATOMS: atom_id res chain seq x y z
N HIS A 1 -6.98 10.40 -2.08
CA HIS A 1 -7.66 9.87 -0.88
C HIS A 1 -6.79 8.87 -0.12
N TYR A 2 -6.09 7.96 -0.78
CA TYR A 2 -5.08 7.11 -0.12
C TYR A 2 -3.73 7.87 0.00
N GLY A 3 -3.51 8.60 1.09
CA GLY A 3 -2.26 9.34 1.31
C GLY A 3 -1.06 8.40 1.48
N THR A 4 0.12 8.75 0.93
CA THR A 4 1.47 8.12 1.08
C THR A 4 1.61 6.58 1.03
N SER A 5 0.53 5.82 0.90
CA SER A 5 0.54 4.37 0.75
C SER A 5 1.30 4.02 -0.52
N MET A 6 2.37 3.24 -0.36
CA MET A 6 3.39 3.00 -1.39
C MET A 6 2.86 2.40 -2.70
N CYS A 7 1.61 1.94 -2.73
CA CYS A 7 1.03 1.26 -3.89
C CYS A 7 -0.37 1.76 -4.23
N THR A 8 -0.61 3.07 -4.12
CA THR A 8 -1.71 3.64 -4.90
C THR A 8 -1.28 3.60 -6.37
N PHE A 9 -1.95 2.79 -7.19
CA PHE A 9 -1.86 2.85 -8.64
C PHE A 9 -2.51 4.15 -9.18
N ALA A 10 -2.26 5.28 -8.53
CA ALA A 10 -2.76 6.60 -8.91
C ALA A 10 -2.54 6.94 -10.40
N PRO A 11 -1.44 6.56 -11.08
CA PRO A 11 -1.32 6.83 -12.52
C PRO A 11 -2.21 5.93 -13.42
N THR A 12 -2.94 4.95 -12.90
CA THR A 12 -3.81 4.06 -13.71
C THR A 12 -5.32 4.31 -13.55
N ARG A 13 -5.75 5.15 -12.59
CA ARG A 13 -7.15 5.57 -12.43
C ARG A 13 -7.47 6.77 -13.31
N THR A 14 -7.56 6.56 -14.63
CA THR A 14 -8.04 7.62 -15.55
C THR A 14 -9.53 7.85 -15.37
N VAL A 15 -10.01 9.06 -15.65
CA VAL A 15 -11.44 9.39 -15.60
C VAL A 15 -12.25 8.44 -16.50
N ALA A 16 -11.76 8.16 -17.71
CA ALA A 16 -12.44 7.25 -18.64
C ALA A 16 -12.57 5.83 -18.07
N ARG A 17 -11.52 5.30 -17.42
CA ARG A 17 -11.55 3.97 -16.81
C ARG A 17 -12.49 3.93 -15.59
N GLN A 18 -12.48 4.97 -14.76
CA GLN A 18 -13.40 5.05 -13.61
C GLN A 18 -14.86 5.18 -14.05
N VAL A 19 -15.15 5.98 -15.09
CA VAL A 19 -16.49 6.05 -15.69
C VAL A 19 -16.91 4.68 -16.24
N HIS A 20 -16.01 3.95 -16.89
CA HIS A 20 -16.30 2.60 -17.36
C HIS A 20 -16.64 1.65 -16.20
N TYR A 21 -15.84 1.58 -15.14
CA TYR A 21 -16.13 0.67 -14.02
C TYR A 21 -17.40 1.05 -13.27
N LEU A 22 -17.59 2.33 -12.94
CA LEU A 22 -18.81 2.79 -12.27
C LEU A 22 -20.07 2.46 -13.07
N LYS A 23 -19.99 2.56 -14.40
CA LYS A 23 -21.11 2.25 -15.29
C LYS A 23 -21.41 0.78 -15.46
N ASN A 24 -20.44 -0.13 -15.32
CA ASN A 24 -20.64 -1.54 -15.69
C ASN A 24 -20.60 -2.50 -14.49
N TRP A 25 -19.99 -2.10 -13.36
CA TRP A 25 -19.72 -2.99 -12.23
C TRP A 25 -20.47 -2.61 -10.94
N PHE A 26 -21.03 -1.41 -10.90
CA PHE A 26 -21.74 -0.86 -9.74
C PHE A 26 -23.14 -0.34 -10.12
N GLU A 27 -23.72 -0.86 -11.20
CA GLU A 27 -25.00 -0.38 -11.77
C GLU A 27 -26.15 -0.39 -10.76
N ASP A 28 -26.15 -1.34 -9.83
CA ASP A 28 -27.24 -1.54 -8.88
C ASP A 28 -27.27 -0.49 -7.75
N HIS A 29 -26.14 0.17 -7.45
CA HIS A 29 -26.04 1.13 -6.35
C HIS A 29 -25.11 2.30 -6.69
N LEU A 30 -25.67 3.50 -6.68
CA LEU A 30 -24.88 4.72 -6.83
C LEU A 30 -23.85 4.85 -5.69
N PRO A 31 -22.63 5.32 -6.00
CA PRO A 31 -21.67 5.68 -4.98
C PRO A 31 -22.27 6.66 -3.96
N LEU A 32 -22.04 6.40 -2.67
CA LEU A 32 -22.35 7.38 -1.64
C LEU A 32 -21.20 8.39 -1.60
N LEU A 33 -21.53 9.68 -1.51
CA LEU A 33 -20.57 10.78 -1.46
C LEU A 33 -20.83 11.63 -0.22
N ALA A 34 -19.78 11.90 0.55
CA ALA A 34 -19.80 12.88 1.62
C ALA A 34 -19.25 14.22 1.14
N PHE A 35 -20.02 15.27 1.36
CA PHE A 35 -19.64 16.64 1.05
C PHE A 35 -19.47 17.43 2.34
N ASN A 36 -18.49 18.32 2.36
CA ASN A 36 -18.34 19.27 3.45
C ASN A 36 -19.30 20.46 3.32
N LYS A 37 -19.24 21.41 4.26
CA LYS A 37 -20.14 22.58 4.28
C LYS A 37 -19.99 23.49 3.07
N GLU A 38 -18.83 23.46 2.41
CA GLU A 38 -18.54 24.22 1.18
C GLU A 38 -18.93 23.45 -0.09
N GLY A 39 -19.51 22.25 0.02
CA GLY A 39 -19.90 21.42 -1.12
C GLY A 39 -18.73 20.69 -1.78
N LYS A 40 -17.57 20.58 -1.12
CA LYS A 40 -16.42 19.80 -1.62
C LYS A 40 -16.53 18.34 -1.19
N PRO A 41 -16.19 17.37 -2.06
CA PRO A 41 -16.18 15.96 -1.69
C PRO A 41 -15.05 15.67 -0.70
N GLU A 42 -15.37 15.04 0.44
CA GLU A 42 -14.41 14.62 1.47
C GLU A 42 -14.37 13.11 1.67
N GLY A 43 -15.32 12.38 1.10
CA GLY A 43 -15.25 10.92 1.08
C GLY A 43 -16.29 10.26 0.19
N TYR A 44 -16.13 8.96 0.01
CA TYR A 44 -17.06 8.13 -0.74
C TYR A 44 -17.09 6.70 -0.24
N VAL A 45 -18.20 6.01 -0.54
CA VAL A 45 -18.36 4.56 -0.43
C VAL A 45 -18.86 4.02 -1.78
N LEU A 46 -18.13 3.07 -2.34
CA LEU A 46 -18.62 2.22 -3.43
C LEU A 46 -19.30 1.00 -2.82
N LEU A 47 -20.57 0.80 -3.12
CA LEU A 47 -21.34 -0.35 -2.65
C LEU A 47 -21.41 -1.41 -3.76
N SER A 48 -21.28 -2.68 -3.40
CA SER A 48 -21.42 -3.80 -4.33
C SER A 48 -22.18 -4.93 -3.66
N ARG A 49 -23.10 -5.56 -4.41
CA ARG A 49 -23.83 -6.74 -3.95
C ARG A 49 -22.99 -7.99 -4.17
N ARG A 50 -22.74 -8.75 -3.10
CA ARG A 50 -22.12 -10.08 -3.16
C ARG A 50 -22.97 -11.08 -2.40
N ARG A 51 -23.41 -12.15 -3.08
CA ARG A 51 -24.19 -13.26 -2.48
C ARG A 51 -25.36 -12.75 -1.63
N GLU A 52 -26.18 -11.86 -2.21
CA GLU A 52 -27.36 -11.20 -1.60
C GLU A 52 -27.06 -10.12 -0.53
N GLU A 53 -25.80 -9.88 -0.18
CA GLU A 53 -25.46 -8.83 0.78
C GLU A 53 -24.88 -7.61 0.08
N LEU A 54 -25.45 -6.43 0.37
CA LEU A 54 -24.83 -5.16 0.04
C LEU A 54 -23.65 -4.93 0.98
N ARG A 55 -22.47 -4.64 0.41
CA ARG A 55 -21.25 -4.40 1.19
C ARG A 55 -20.50 -3.21 0.63
N ALA A 56 -19.74 -2.53 1.48
CA ALA A 56 -18.78 -1.54 1.02
C ALA A 56 -17.63 -2.25 0.31
N TYR A 57 -17.47 -1.97 -0.98
CA TYR A 57 -16.45 -2.54 -1.84
C TYR A 57 -15.16 -1.71 -1.82
N GLU A 58 -15.31 -0.40 -1.72
CA GLU A 58 -14.22 0.55 -1.53
C GLU A 58 -14.72 1.72 -0.70
N VAL A 59 -13.91 2.18 0.25
CA VAL A 59 -14.21 3.35 1.09
C VAL A 59 -12.99 4.26 1.15
N ALA A 60 -13.23 5.56 1.08
CA ALA A 60 -12.20 6.56 1.33
C ALA A 60 -12.84 7.78 1.98
N ALA A 61 -12.45 8.11 3.21
CA ALA A 61 -12.85 9.31 3.93
C ALA A 61 -11.81 9.65 5.00
N ASN A 62 -11.35 10.89 5.08
CA ASN A 62 -10.23 11.27 5.95
C ASN A 62 -10.62 12.20 7.11
N THR A 63 -11.91 12.49 7.29
CA THR A 63 -12.42 13.33 8.37
C THR A 63 -13.56 12.62 9.09
N TRP A 64 -13.65 12.78 10.42
CA TRP A 64 -14.75 12.20 11.18
C TRP A 64 -16.15 12.61 10.65
N PRO A 65 -16.42 13.89 10.31
CA PRO A 65 -17.72 14.27 9.75
C PRO A 65 -18.06 13.53 8.46
N ALA A 66 -17.09 13.32 7.56
CA ALA A 66 -17.32 12.57 6.33
C ALA A 66 -17.57 11.08 6.62
N ILE A 67 -16.79 10.48 7.53
CA ILE A 67 -16.97 9.08 7.96
C ILE A 67 -18.36 8.86 8.54
N LEU A 68 -18.78 9.72 9.48
CA LEU A 68 -20.09 9.63 10.12
C LEU A 68 -21.24 9.78 9.12
N ALA A 69 -21.13 10.73 8.18
CA ALA A 69 -22.13 10.92 7.15
C ALA A 69 -22.26 9.68 6.25
N LEU A 70 -21.13 9.08 5.83
CA LEU A 70 -21.13 7.87 5.01
C LEU A 70 -21.71 6.67 5.75
N LEU A 71 -21.37 6.47 7.03
CA LEU A 71 -21.94 5.41 7.85
C LEU A 71 -23.46 5.56 7.99
N HIS A 72 -23.92 6.78 8.26
CA HIS A 72 -25.36 7.05 8.39
C HIS A 72 -26.10 6.81 7.07
N SER A 73 -25.56 7.30 5.94
CA SER A 73 -26.14 7.06 4.62
C SER A 73 -26.14 5.58 4.26
N GLN A 74 -25.06 4.86 4.56
CA GLN A 74 -24.98 3.43 4.32
C GLN A 74 -26.04 2.68 5.13
N ASN A 75 -26.23 3.00 6.42
CA ASN A 75 -27.25 2.38 7.24
C ASN A 75 -28.67 2.61 6.68
N THR A 76 -28.99 3.82 6.24
CA THR A 76 -30.29 4.12 5.60
C THR A 76 -30.52 3.30 4.33
N VAL A 77 -29.48 3.04 3.53
CA VAL A 77 -29.59 2.15 2.36
C VAL A 77 -29.84 0.70 2.79
N HIS A 78 -29.20 0.23 3.87
CA HIS A 78 -29.35 -1.16 4.36
C HIS A 78 -30.73 -1.41 5.01
N GLU A 79 -31.28 -0.43 5.72
CA GLU A 79 -32.63 -0.48 6.32
C GLU A 79 -33.74 -0.70 5.27
N GLY A 80 -33.50 -0.28 4.02
CA GLY A 80 -34.43 -0.49 2.90
C GLY A 80 -34.32 -1.87 2.24
N GLU A 81 -33.21 -2.61 2.44
CA GLU A 81 -32.90 -3.79 1.62
C GLU A 81 -32.75 -5.11 2.37
N LEU A 82 -32.35 -5.19 3.64
CA LEU A 82 -32.38 -6.43 4.47
C LEU A 82 -32.08 -6.13 5.95
N ALA A 83 -33.06 -6.37 6.83
CA ALA A 83 -33.04 -6.08 8.28
C ALA A 83 -32.11 -6.96 9.15
N SER A 84 -31.10 -7.61 8.58
CA SER A 84 -30.31 -8.65 9.28
C SER A 84 -28.82 -8.35 9.47
N GLN A 85 -28.29 -7.27 8.90
CA GLN A 85 -26.88 -6.91 9.14
C GLN A 85 -26.71 -6.17 10.46
N THR A 86 -26.04 -6.81 11.42
CA THR A 86 -25.67 -6.21 12.72
C THR A 86 -24.31 -5.50 12.68
N GLU A 87 -23.52 -5.67 11.62
CA GLU A 87 -22.18 -5.14 11.48
C GLU A 87 -21.98 -4.46 10.11
N VAL A 88 -21.20 -3.37 10.08
CA VAL A 88 -20.80 -2.68 8.85
C VAL A 88 -19.32 -2.98 8.59
N TYR A 89 -19.01 -3.45 7.38
CA TYR A 89 -17.66 -3.81 6.97
C TYR A 89 -17.10 -2.79 5.99
N TRP A 90 -15.97 -2.15 6.33
CA TRP A 90 -15.23 -1.23 5.46
C TRP A 90 -13.84 -1.79 5.14
N PRO A 91 -13.52 -2.08 3.87
CA PRO A 91 -12.19 -2.50 3.47
C PRO A 91 -11.24 -1.30 3.48
N LEU A 92 -10.31 -1.26 4.43
CA LEU A 92 -9.36 -0.17 4.61
C LEU A 92 -7.92 -0.69 4.61
N PRO A 93 -6.96 0.09 4.08
CA PRO A 93 -5.55 -0.14 4.38
C PRO A 93 -5.31 -0.10 5.90
N LEU A 94 -4.45 -0.99 6.42
CA LEU A 94 -4.10 -1.01 7.85
C LEU A 94 -3.50 0.30 8.38
N THR A 95 -2.94 1.12 7.49
CA THR A 95 -2.32 2.40 7.84
C THR A 95 -3.18 3.61 7.47
N ASP A 96 -4.46 3.41 7.14
CA ASP A 96 -5.35 4.51 6.76
C ASP A 96 -5.80 5.32 7.98
N ALA A 97 -5.85 6.65 7.85
CA ALA A 97 -6.35 7.53 8.91
C ALA A 97 -7.81 7.23 9.29
N THR A 98 -8.60 6.71 8.34
CA THR A 98 -9.98 6.26 8.56
C THR A 98 -10.08 5.26 9.71
N TYR A 99 -9.12 4.34 9.83
CA TYR A 99 -9.10 3.34 10.89
C TYR A 99 -9.05 4.01 12.28
N TYR A 100 -8.13 4.95 12.48
CA TYR A 100 -7.98 5.63 13.76
C TYR A 100 -9.21 6.48 14.11
N GLN A 101 -9.78 7.18 13.11
CA GLN A 101 -11.02 7.93 13.30
C GLN A 101 -12.19 7.03 13.71
N LEU A 102 -12.32 5.83 13.12
CA LEU A 102 -13.35 4.87 13.52
C LEU A 102 -13.11 4.36 14.95
N ALA A 103 -11.88 3.98 15.28
CA ALA A 103 -11.52 3.43 16.58
C ALA A 103 -11.73 4.43 17.74
N ASP A 104 -11.52 5.72 17.50
CA ASP A 104 -11.70 6.78 18.50
C ASP A 104 -13.19 7.07 18.80
N HIS A 105 -14.10 6.69 17.90
CA HIS A 105 -15.51 7.10 17.97
C HIS A 105 -16.51 5.94 18.06
N LEU A 106 -16.14 4.72 17.66
CA LEU A 106 -17.06 3.58 17.57
C LEU A 106 -16.41 2.29 18.11
N PRO A 107 -17.20 1.39 18.70
CA PRO A 107 -16.73 0.03 18.97
C PRO A 107 -16.51 -0.68 17.63
N MET A 108 -15.26 -1.04 17.34
CA MET A 108 -14.92 -1.71 16.10
C MET A 108 -14.03 -2.93 16.33
N ARG A 109 -14.04 -3.80 15.33
CA ARG A 109 -13.13 -4.94 15.20
C ARG A 109 -12.31 -4.75 13.94
N SER A 110 -10.99 -4.90 14.06
CA SER A 110 -10.08 -4.95 12.91
C SER A 110 -9.78 -6.39 12.57
N GLU A 111 -9.93 -6.76 11.30
CA GLU A 111 -9.63 -8.10 10.81
C GLU A 111 -8.67 -8.03 9.64
N ILE A 112 -7.77 -9.02 9.55
CA ILE A 112 -6.89 -9.22 8.41
C ILE A 112 -7.21 -10.60 7.84
N GLU A 113 -7.77 -10.63 6.65
CA GLU A 113 -7.98 -11.87 5.91
C GLU A 113 -6.78 -12.12 4.98
N THR A 114 -6.16 -13.29 5.10
CA THR A 114 -5.08 -13.71 4.21
C THR A 114 -5.46 -14.99 3.50
N TYR A 115 -5.36 -14.99 2.17
CA TYR A 115 -5.56 -16.16 1.34
C TYR A 115 -4.20 -16.59 0.76
N PRO A 116 -3.68 -17.78 1.11
CA PRO A 116 -2.33 -18.22 0.71
C PRO A 116 -2.07 -18.20 -0.81
N ASP A 117 -3.11 -18.39 -1.62
CA ASP A 117 -3.08 -18.37 -3.09
C ASP A 117 -4.06 -17.34 -3.69
N GLY A 118 -4.36 -16.27 -2.93
CA GLY A 118 -5.33 -15.25 -3.33
C GLY A 118 -4.75 -13.85 -3.35
N GLY A 119 -5.52 -12.95 -3.95
CA GLY A 119 -5.20 -11.52 -4.01
C GLY A 119 -4.27 -11.14 -5.14
N TRP A 120 -3.83 -9.88 -5.09
CA TRP A 120 -2.99 -9.29 -6.11
C TRP A 120 -1.56 -9.81 -6.05
N MET A 121 -1.03 -10.22 -7.20
CA MET A 121 0.37 -10.60 -7.35
C MET A 121 1.14 -9.53 -8.11
N ALA A 122 2.41 -9.35 -7.75
CA ALA A 122 3.33 -8.47 -8.44
C ALA A 122 4.59 -9.21 -8.84
N ARG A 123 5.20 -8.77 -9.94
CA ARG A 123 6.51 -9.24 -10.40
C ARG A 123 7.29 -8.07 -10.97
N MET A 124 8.54 -7.89 -10.52
CA MET A 124 9.47 -6.96 -11.15
C MET A 124 9.76 -7.38 -12.59
N VAL A 125 9.55 -6.49 -13.57
CA VAL A 125 9.83 -6.78 -15.00
C VAL A 125 11.24 -6.35 -15.41
N SER A 126 11.71 -5.22 -14.88
CA SER A 126 13.05 -4.67 -15.17
C SER A 126 13.65 -4.11 -13.88
N PHE A 127 14.75 -4.70 -13.41
CA PHE A 127 15.44 -4.22 -12.22
C PHE A 127 16.01 -2.80 -12.40
N PRO A 128 16.69 -2.44 -13.51
CA PRO A 128 17.20 -1.08 -13.69
C PRO A 128 16.08 -0.04 -13.70
N ALA A 129 14.98 -0.29 -14.41
CA ALA A 129 13.86 0.66 -14.46
C ALA A 129 13.19 0.82 -13.08
N LEU A 130 13.06 -0.29 -12.33
CA LEU A 130 12.52 -0.24 -10.98
C LEU A 130 13.43 0.56 -10.05
N VAL A 131 14.75 0.29 -10.05
CA VAL A 131 15.73 1.02 -9.24
C VAL A 131 15.69 2.51 -9.53
N GLN A 132 15.66 2.92 -10.81
CA GLN A 132 15.53 4.34 -11.17
C GLN A 132 14.24 4.97 -10.65
N SER A 133 13.14 4.21 -10.67
CA SER A 133 11.83 4.69 -10.21
C SER A 133 11.74 4.81 -8.68
N VAL A 134 12.39 3.91 -7.93
CA VAL A 134 12.35 3.90 -6.45
C VAL A 134 13.47 4.72 -5.82
N LEU A 135 14.52 5.08 -6.56
CA LEU A 135 15.66 5.84 -6.03
C LEU A 135 15.24 7.16 -5.33
N PRO A 136 14.34 8.00 -5.88
CA PRO A 136 13.88 9.20 -5.19
C PRO A 136 13.17 8.89 -3.86
N LEU A 137 12.45 7.77 -3.79
CA LEU A 137 11.79 7.32 -2.57
C LEU A 137 12.81 6.86 -1.52
N TRP A 138 13.83 6.11 -1.92
CA TRP A 138 14.93 5.71 -1.05
C TRP A 138 15.70 6.93 -0.52
N GLN A 139 16.00 7.89 -1.38
CA GLN A 139 16.65 9.15 -0.98
C GLN A 139 15.83 9.90 0.07
N ASN A 140 14.51 10.02 -0.14
CA ASN A 140 13.62 10.69 0.80
C ASN A 140 13.54 9.96 2.16
N ARG A 141 13.44 8.63 2.15
CA ARG A 141 13.43 7.82 3.38
C ARG A 141 14.74 7.95 4.13
N TRP A 142 15.85 7.82 3.43
CA TRP A 142 17.18 7.92 4.00
C TRP A 142 17.39 9.24 4.74
N GLN A 143 17.01 10.36 4.11
CA GLN A 143 17.11 11.69 4.72
C GLN A 143 16.20 11.87 5.95
N LYS A 144 15.03 11.23 5.98
CA LYS A 144 14.08 11.34 7.10
C LYS A 144 14.50 10.54 8.33
N HIS A 145 15.23 9.44 8.15
CA HIS A 145 15.58 8.53 9.24
C HIS A 145 16.90 8.86 9.94
N HIS A 146 17.68 9.83 9.45
CA HIS A 146 18.92 10.32 10.07
C HIS A 146 19.88 9.21 10.54
N ILE A 147 20.09 8.17 9.72
CA ILE A 147 20.98 7.06 10.08
C ILE A 147 22.44 7.49 9.96
N GLU A 148 23.24 7.24 11.00
CA GLU A 148 24.69 7.46 11.03
C GLU A 148 25.47 6.30 10.36
N TRP A 149 25.09 5.92 9.14
CA TRP A 149 25.79 4.88 8.38
C TRP A 149 26.43 5.47 7.12
N THR A 150 27.66 5.05 6.85
CA THR A 150 28.40 5.42 5.64
C THR A 150 29.01 4.19 5.00
N GLY A 151 28.84 4.05 3.69
CA GLY A 151 29.43 2.93 2.96
C GLY A 151 28.85 2.77 1.56
N VAL A 152 29.31 1.71 0.90
CA VAL A 152 28.83 1.33 -0.43
C VAL A 152 28.16 -0.03 -0.34
N LEU A 153 26.94 -0.13 -0.84
CA LEU A 153 26.10 -1.32 -0.80
C LEU A 153 25.74 -1.75 -2.23
N ALA A 154 26.16 -2.95 -2.64
CA ALA A 154 25.66 -3.60 -3.84
C ALA A 154 24.35 -4.33 -3.52
N LEU A 155 23.26 -3.96 -4.20
CA LEU A 155 22.03 -4.73 -4.25
C LEU A 155 22.10 -5.65 -5.48
N VAL A 156 22.16 -6.96 -5.26
CA VAL A 156 22.12 -7.97 -6.32
C VAL A 156 20.77 -8.66 -6.30
N VAL A 157 20.08 -8.65 -7.44
CA VAL A 157 18.82 -9.37 -7.63
C VAL A 157 18.98 -10.36 -8.75
N ASP A 158 19.00 -11.65 -8.41
CA ASP A 158 19.40 -12.75 -9.29
C ASP A 158 20.75 -12.50 -9.99
N LYS A 159 20.74 -12.02 -11.25
CA LYS A 159 21.94 -11.72 -12.06
C LYS A 159 22.17 -10.22 -12.28
N GLU A 160 21.23 -9.39 -11.86
CA GLU A 160 21.30 -7.95 -12.02
C GLU A 160 21.84 -7.29 -10.75
N ARG A 161 22.52 -6.15 -10.89
CA ARG A 161 23.16 -5.45 -9.78
C ARG A 161 23.01 -3.95 -9.92
N CYS A 162 22.73 -3.28 -8.81
CA CYS A 162 22.94 -1.84 -8.67
C CYS A 162 23.80 -1.57 -7.43
N THR A 163 24.52 -0.46 -7.44
CA THR A 163 25.38 -0.08 -6.33
C THR A 163 24.93 1.26 -5.78
N LEU A 164 24.76 1.31 -4.47
CA LEU A 164 24.35 2.49 -3.72
C LEU A 164 25.52 2.97 -2.86
N GLU A 165 25.84 4.25 -2.92
CA GLU A 165 26.66 4.91 -1.92
C GLU A 165 25.71 5.63 -0.95
N LEU A 166 25.87 5.34 0.34
CA LEU A 166 25.09 5.95 1.40
C LEU A 166 26.03 6.68 2.37
N SER A 167 25.61 7.86 2.81
CA SER A 167 26.20 8.65 3.88
C SER A 167 25.06 9.33 4.67
N PRO A 168 25.26 9.86 5.88
CA PRO A 168 24.16 10.39 6.70
C PRO A 168 23.28 11.45 6.01
N SER A 169 23.81 12.17 5.02
CA SER A 169 23.09 13.20 4.28
C SER A 169 22.63 12.79 2.87
N ARG A 170 23.09 11.64 2.35
CA ARG A 170 22.94 11.32 0.93
C ARG A 170 22.83 9.82 0.66
N LEU A 171 21.98 9.48 -0.31
CA LEU A 171 21.95 8.19 -0.98
C LEU A 171 22.02 8.41 -2.50
N ARG A 172 22.90 7.72 -3.20
CA ARG A 172 23.01 7.81 -4.68
C ARG A 172 23.43 6.50 -5.32
N LEU A 173 23.13 6.35 -6.62
CA LEU A 173 23.72 5.30 -7.45
C LEU A 173 25.18 5.62 -7.75
N VAL A 174 26.00 4.57 -7.78
CA VAL A 174 27.40 4.60 -8.22
C VAL A 174 27.70 3.42 -9.14
N ASP A 175 28.70 3.55 -10.00
CA ASP A 175 28.96 2.56 -11.05
C ASP A 175 29.63 1.27 -10.53
N ARG A 176 30.38 1.36 -9.43
CA ARG A 176 31.22 0.26 -8.93
C ARG A 176 31.13 0.11 -7.42
N LEU A 177 31.21 -1.13 -6.97
CA LEU A 177 31.42 -1.48 -5.56
C LEU A 177 32.86 -1.15 -5.18
N SER A 178 33.07 -0.48 -4.05
CA SER A 178 34.39 -0.27 -3.47
C SER A 178 34.94 -1.58 -2.89
N SER A 179 36.25 -1.64 -2.61
CA SER A 179 36.87 -2.81 -1.98
C SER A 179 36.32 -3.13 -0.58
N GLU A 180 35.77 -2.13 0.10
CA GLU A 180 35.12 -2.25 1.42
C GLU A 180 33.59 -2.33 1.30
N GLY A 181 33.07 -2.34 0.07
CA GLY A 181 31.65 -2.35 -0.20
C GLY A 181 31.00 -3.67 0.23
N GLN A 182 29.81 -3.56 0.78
CA GLN A 182 29.02 -4.71 1.21
C GLN A 182 28.07 -5.14 0.08
N GLU A 183 27.75 -6.43 0.04
CA GLU A 183 26.83 -6.98 -0.96
C GLU A 183 25.66 -7.67 -0.27
N VAL A 184 24.46 -7.40 -0.76
CA VAL A 184 23.24 -8.11 -0.37
C VAL A 184 22.62 -8.74 -1.61
N ARG A 185 22.16 -9.97 -1.48
CA ARG A 185 21.58 -10.74 -2.57
C ARG A 185 20.13 -11.09 -2.27
N PHE A 186 19.29 -10.86 -3.26
CA PHE A 186 17.91 -11.27 -3.24
C PHE A 186 17.56 -12.07 -4.49
N SER A 187 16.56 -12.93 -4.39
CA SER A 187 15.86 -13.42 -5.58
C SER A 187 14.87 -12.36 -6.07
N GLN A 188 14.46 -12.40 -7.35
CA GLN A 188 13.40 -11.52 -7.86
C GLN A 188 12.13 -11.54 -6.99
N ARG A 189 11.75 -12.72 -6.47
CA ARG A 189 10.59 -12.86 -5.58
C ARG A 189 10.83 -12.15 -4.24
N GLY A 190 11.96 -12.40 -3.59
CA GLY A 190 12.31 -11.77 -2.32
C GLY A 190 12.38 -10.25 -2.45
N PHE A 191 13.08 -9.75 -3.47
CA PHE A 191 13.18 -8.32 -3.74
C PHE A 191 11.83 -7.67 -4.02
N THR A 192 10.97 -8.32 -4.82
CA THR A 192 9.60 -7.80 -5.09
C THR A 192 8.79 -7.69 -3.80
N GLN A 193 8.88 -8.68 -2.90
CA GLN A 193 8.17 -8.63 -1.61
C GLN A 193 8.65 -7.48 -0.72
N LEU A 194 9.95 -7.16 -0.74
CA LEU A 194 10.52 -6.03 0.00
C LEU A 194 10.09 -4.67 -0.57
N VAL A 195 10.14 -4.50 -1.90
CA VAL A 195 9.76 -3.25 -2.57
C VAL A 195 8.30 -2.88 -2.29
N PHE A 196 7.42 -3.88 -2.23
CA PHE A 196 6.00 -3.72 -1.90
C PHE A 196 5.71 -3.80 -0.39
N GLY A 197 6.72 -3.89 0.48
CA GLY A 197 6.55 -3.93 1.93
C GLY A 197 5.73 -5.13 2.44
N PHE A 198 5.62 -6.20 1.65
CA PHE A 198 4.83 -7.40 1.97
C PHE A 198 5.49 -8.26 3.06
N ARG A 199 6.82 -8.23 3.13
CA ARG A 199 7.63 -8.87 4.17
C ARG A 199 8.72 -7.93 4.64
N PRO A 200 9.11 -7.97 5.93
CA PRO A 200 10.24 -7.20 6.44
C PRO A 200 11.58 -7.77 5.95
N VAL A 201 12.65 -6.97 6.04
CA VAL A 201 14.00 -7.42 5.66
C VAL A 201 14.49 -8.55 6.54
N SER A 202 14.20 -8.50 7.84
CA SER A 202 14.52 -9.57 8.80
C SER A 202 13.94 -10.93 8.40
N TRP A 203 12.73 -10.95 7.83
CA TRP A 203 12.14 -12.17 7.29
C TRP A 203 12.90 -12.66 6.05
N ALA A 204 13.27 -11.75 5.14
CA ALA A 204 13.99 -12.08 3.92
C ALA A 204 15.40 -12.63 4.21
N ALA A 205 16.09 -12.10 5.24
CA ALA A 205 17.43 -12.50 5.65
C ALA A 205 17.55 -13.99 6.00
N ILE A 206 16.48 -14.60 6.54
CA ILE A 206 16.46 -16.02 6.92
C ILE A 206 15.88 -16.93 5.82
N GLN A 207 15.48 -16.40 4.65
CA GLN A 207 14.94 -17.21 3.57
C GLN A 207 16.05 -17.82 2.70
N ALA A 208 15.79 -19.04 2.21
CA ALA A 208 16.67 -19.68 1.23
C ALA A 208 16.84 -18.83 -0.03
N GLY A 209 18.06 -18.77 -0.55
CA GLY A 209 18.41 -18.03 -1.76
C GLY A 209 18.55 -16.51 -1.60
N GLN A 210 18.44 -15.99 -0.37
CA GLN A 210 18.80 -14.61 -0.04
C GLN A 210 20.13 -14.60 0.73
N HIS A 211 20.85 -13.49 0.68
CA HIS A 211 22.03 -13.25 1.51
C HIS A 211 22.00 -11.80 1.99
N VAL A 212 21.74 -11.62 3.29
CA VAL A 212 21.67 -10.31 3.94
C VAL A 212 22.47 -10.40 5.23
N PRO A 213 23.63 -9.73 5.34
CA PRO A 213 24.35 -9.61 6.59
C PRO A 213 23.48 -8.92 7.66
N ASP A 214 23.52 -9.43 8.90
CA ASP A 214 22.65 -8.99 10.00
C ASP A 214 22.82 -7.50 10.29
N GLU A 215 24.05 -6.99 10.19
CA GLU A 215 24.39 -5.58 10.39
C GLU A 215 23.75 -4.63 9.36
N LEU A 216 23.32 -5.15 8.21
CA LEU A 216 22.67 -4.36 7.17
C LEU A 216 21.15 -4.37 7.25
N VAL A 217 20.55 -5.22 8.09
CA VAL A 217 19.09 -5.29 8.24
C VAL A 217 18.50 -3.92 8.62
N PRO A 218 19.01 -3.16 9.61
CA PRO A 218 18.46 -1.85 9.95
C PRO A 218 18.59 -0.81 8.81
N ILE A 219 19.67 -0.89 8.03
CA ILE A 219 19.91 -0.01 6.88
C ILE A 219 18.89 -0.30 5.78
N LEU A 220 18.67 -1.58 5.50
CA LEU A 220 17.72 -2.05 4.50
C LEU A 220 16.27 -1.82 4.92
N ASP A 221 15.92 -1.89 6.20
CA ASP A 221 14.56 -1.59 6.68
C ASP A 221 14.17 -0.13 6.42
N VAL A 222 15.12 0.80 6.33
CA VAL A 222 14.84 2.18 5.88
C VAL A 222 14.58 2.26 4.39
N LEU A 223 15.27 1.46 3.58
CA LEU A 223 15.05 1.42 2.14
C LEU A 223 13.75 0.68 1.79
N PHE A 224 13.44 -0.38 2.54
CA PHE A 224 12.33 -1.31 2.33
C PHE A 224 11.47 -1.44 3.60
N PRO A 225 10.79 -0.36 4.02
CA PRO A 225 10.06 -0.40 5.27
C PRO A 225 8.88 -1.36 5.15
N TYR A 226 8.70 -2.19 6.18
CA TYR A 226 7.57 -3.09 6.28
C TYR A 226 6.28 -2.29 6.44
N LYS A 227 5.55 -2.14 5.34
CA LYS A 227 4.25 -1.48 5.25
C LYS A 227 3.42 -2.26 4.24
N GLN A 228 2.31 -2.83 4.69
CA GLN A 228 1.44 -3.59 3.78
C GLN A 228 0.93 -2.67 2.69
N SER A 229 1.34 -2.96 1.46
CA SER A 229 0.80 -2.31 0.28
C SER A 229 -0.66 -2.69 0.11
N TRP A 230 -1.48 -1.70 -0.21
CA TRP A 230 -2.91 -1.87 -0.45
C TRP A 230 -3.24 -1.49 -1.88
N ILE A 231 -4.02 -2.34 -2.54
CA ILE A 231 -4.62 -2.10 -3.85
C ILE A 231 -6.12 -2.21 -3.62
N ALA A 232 -6.87 -1.18 -3.96
CA ALA A 232 -8.30 -1.25 -3.75
C ALA A 232 -8.91 -2.31 -4.69
N GLY A 233 -9.95 -3.00 -4.23
CA GLY A 233 -10.61 -4.03 -5.04
C GLY A 233 -11.06 -3.52 -6.41
N SER A 234 -11.45 -2.24 -6.50
CA SER A 234 -11.92 -1.63 -7.75
C SER A 234 -10.87 -1.43 -8.83
N ASP A 235 -9.58 -1.62 -8.51
CA ASP A 235 -8.50 -1.52 -9.50
C ASP A 235 -8.33 -2.79 -10.34
N TYR A 236 -9.34 -3.68 -10.35
CA TYR A 236 -9.36 -4.93 -11.12
C TYR A 236 -9.10 -4.71 -12.63
N PHE A 237 -8.47 -5.68 -13.30
CA PHE A 237 -8.22 -5.68 -14.74
C PHE A 237 -8.56 -7.02 -15.39
#